data_AF-A0A7V7WJU7-F1
#
_entry.id   AF-A0A7V7WJU7-F1
#
_cell.length_a   1.000
_cell.length_b   1.000
_cell.length_c   1.000
_cell.angle_alpha   90.00
_cell.angle_beta   90.00
_cell.angle_gamma   90.00
#
_symmetry.space_group_name_H-M   'P 1'
#
loop_
_entity.id
_entity.type
_entity.pdbx_description
1 polymer ?
#
loop_
_entity_poly.entity_id
_entity_poly.type
_entity_poly.pdbx_seq_one_letter_code
_entity_poly.pdbx_strand_id
1 'polypeptide(L)'
;MSTPSFAERISFHDSIETMEVDFSSLTFADLAAVNTFFDLVDERLAQSGKSWYFLVIYSDCVISPEAWDRFAERGKMANLKHGLGTVRVGASSQTRDTIRQRAEL
;
A
#
# COMPACT_ATOMS: atom_id res chain seq x y z
N MET A 1 -2.58 -23.21 -6.70
CA MET A 1 -1.74 -22.01 -6.85
C MET A 1 -1.43 -21.50 -5.45
N SER A 2 -0.17 -21.20 -5.15
CA SER A 2 0.21 -20.64 -3.84
C SER A 2 -0.16 -19.16 -3.78
N THR A 3 -0.54 -18.66 -2.60
CA THR A 3 -0.80 -17.23 -2.38
C THR A 3 0.50 -16.43 -2.57
N PRO A 4 0.50 -15.33 -3.34
CA PRO A 4 1.69 -14.51 -3.51
C PRO A 4 2.10 -13.88 -2.18
N SER A 5 3.39 -13.94 -1.90
CA SER A 5 4.05 -13.29 -0.78
C SER A 5 3.97 -11.76 -0.89
N PHE A 6 4.28 -11.04 0.20
CA PHE A 6 4.36 -9.58 0.15
C PHE A 6 5.43 -9.05 -0.80
N ALA A 7 6.54 -9.77 -0.96
CA ALA A 7 7.61 -9.35 -1.87
C ALA A 7 7.19 -9.42 -3.34
N GLU A 8 6.41 -10.44 -3.71
CA GLU A 8 5.89 -10.60 -5.07
C GLU A 8 4.83 -9.55 -5.42
N ARG A 9 4.29 -8.84 -4.43
CA ARG A 9 3.26 -7.80 -4.59
C ARG A 9 3.83 -6.40 -4.78
N ILE A 10 5.16 -6.23 -4.76
CA ILE A 10 5.82 -4.92 -4.89
C ILE A 10 6.69 -4.95 -6.14
N SER A 11 6.40 -4.06 -7.08
CA SER A 11 7.16 -3.90 -8.32
C SER A 11 7.60 -2.46 -8.51
N PHE A 12 8.78 -2.26 -9.08
CA PHE A 12 9.30 -0.93 -9.43
C PHE A 12 9.41 -0.81 -10.95
N HIS A 13 8.79 0.25 -11.47
CA HIS A 13 8.73 0.57 -12.89
C HIS A 13 9.55 1.83 -13.16
N ASP A 14 10.86 1.68 -13.35
CA ASP A 14 11.80 2.79 -13.48
C ASP A 14 11.46 3.77 -14.61
N SER A 15 10.98 3.27 -15.75
CA SER A 15 10.70 4.09 -16.94
C SER A 15 9.58 5.12 -16.73
N ILE A 16 8.72 4.91 -15.73
CA ILE A 16 7.60 5.78 -15.38
C ILE A 16 7.64 6.22 -13.92
N GLU A 17 8.77 6.01 -13.24
CA GLU A 17 9.00 6.36 -11.83
C GLU A 17 7.86 5.91 -10.91
N THR A 18 7.35 4.69 -11.13
CA THR A 18 6.20 4.18 -10.38
C THR A 18 6.57 2.94 -9.56
N MET A 19 6.25 2.97 -8.26
CA MET A 19 6.17 1.76 -7.43
C MET A 19 4.73 1.23 -7.47
N GLU A 20 4.57 0.02 -7.95
CA GLU A 20 3.29 -0.69 -7.96
C GLU A 20 3.18 -1.61 -6.74
N VAL A 21 2.02 -1.57 -6.10
CA VAL A 21 1.64 -2.45 -5.01
C VAL A 21 0.35 -3.16 -5.36
N ASP A 22 0.39 -4.49 -5.41
CA ASP A 22 -0.77 -5.33 -5.71
C ASP A 22 -1.36 -5.97 -4.45
N PHE A 23 -2.42 -5.37 -3.91
CA PHE A 23 -3.20 -5.95 -2.82
C PHE A 23 -4.33 -6.86 -3.29
N SER A 24 -4.32 -7.30 -4.56
CA SER A 24 -5.41 -8.10 -5.08
C SER A 24 -5.60 -9.38 -4.26
N SER A 25 -6.85 -9.60 -3.83
CA SER A 25 -7.28 -10.70 -2.96
C SER A 25 -6.50 -10.83 -1.64
N LEU A 26 -5.82 -9.77 -1.19
CA LEU A 26 -5.05 -9.76 0.06
C LEU A 26 -5.94 -9.33 1.23
N THR A 27 -5.84 -10.06 2.35
CA THR A 27 -6.44 -9.67 3.62
C THR A 27 -5.36 -9.22 4.61
N PHE A 28 -5.42 -7.97 5.02
CA PHE A 28 -4.69 -7.48 6.20
C PHE A 28 -5.51 -7.80 7.45
N ALA A 29 -5.22 -8.95 8.05
CA ALA A 29 -6.00 -9.49 9.16
C ALA A 29 -5.77 -8.72 10.48
N ASP A 30 -4.54 -8.26 10.72
CA ASP A 30 -4.14 -7.64 11.99
C ASP A 30 -3.03 -6.61 11.78
N LEU A 31 -2.61 -5.98 12.90
CA LEU A 31 -1.53 -5.00 12.91
C LEU A 31 -0.18 -5.61 12.54
N ALA A 32 0.04 -6.90 12.82
CA ALA A 32 1.30 -7.57 12.51
C ALA A 32 1.47 -7.70 10.99
N ALA A 33 0.45 -8.16 10.28
CA ALA A 33 0.44 -8.24 8.82
C ALA A 33 0.67 -6.88 8.16
N VAL A 34 0.04 -5.81 8.68
CA VAL A 34 0.27 -4.44 8.21
C VAL A 34 1.73 -4.02 8.42
N ASN A 35 2.27 -4.20 9.63
CA ASN A 35 3.64 -3.81 9.90
C ASN A 35 4.63 -4.61 9.04
N THR A 36 4.48 -5.92 8.93
CA THR A 36 5.34 -6.76 8.09
C THR A 36 5.34 -6.30 6.63
N PHE A 37 4.18 -5.97 6.07
CA PHE A 37 4.11 -5.46 4.70
C PHE A 37 4.82 -4.11 4.57
N PHE A 38 4.53 -3.15 5.47
CA PHE A 38 5.12 -1.82 5.37
C PHE A 38 6.61 -1.77 5.73
N ASP A 39 7.12 -2.66 6.58
CA ASP A 39 8.55 -2.79 6.86
C ASP A 39 9.31 -3.18 5.58
N LEU A 40 8.72 -4.10 4.79
CA LEU A 40 9.25 -4.46 3.48
C LEU A 40 9.18 -3.29 2.48
N VAL A 41 8.08 -2.54 2.45
CA VAL A 41 7.96 -1.33 1.61
C VAL A 41 9.02 -0.29 1.99
N ASP A 42 9.20 -0.03 3.28
CA ASP A 42 10.18 0.93 3.78
C ASP A 42 11.61 0.51 3.40
N GLU A 43 11.94 -0.78 3.54
CA GLU A 43 13.23 -1.32 3.11
C GLU A 43 13.46 -1.13 1.61
N ARG A 44 12.49 -1.50 0.78
CA ARG A 44 12.58 -1.41 -0.68
C ARG A 44 12.69 0.03 -1.17
N LEU A 45 11.91 0.95 -0.60
CA LEU A 45 11.97 2.37 -0.90
C LEU A 45 13.32 2.97 -0.51
N ALA A 46 13.84 2.64 0.67
CA ALA A 46 15.16 3.09 1.11
C ALA A 46 16.27 2.58 0.18
N GLN A 47 16.23 1.30 -0.22
CA GLN A 47 17.19 0.72 -1.17
C GLN A 47 17.13 1.37 -2.55
N SER A 48 15.95 1.84 -2.98
CA SER A 48 15.78 2.48 -4.29
C SER A 48 16.47 3.85 -4.40
N GLY A 49 16.69 4.55 -3.28
CA GLY A 49 17.40 5.82 -3.23
C GLY A 49 16.70 7.01 -3.90
N LYS A 50 15.43 6.88 -4.31
CA LYS A 50 14.66 7.96 -4.95
C LYS A 50 13.18 7.98 -4.54
N SER A 51 12.46 9.02 -4.93
CA SER A 51 11.01 9.14 -4.76
C SER A 51 10.27 8.54 -5.95
N TRP A 52 9.02 8.11 -5.72
CA TRP A 52 8.22 7.36 -6.68
C TRP A 52 6.75 7.83 -6.67
N TYR A 53 6.09 7.76 -7.82
CA TYR A 53 4.64 7.67 -7.87
C TYR A 53 4.20 6.31 -7.34
N PHE A 54 3.14 6.26 -6.56
CA PHE A 54 2.59 5.01 -6.05
C PHE A 54 1.34 4.62 -6.83
N LEU A 55 1.34 3.41 -7.37
CA LEU A 55 0.17 2.76 -7.95
C LEU A 55 -0.26 1.63 -7.02
N VAL A 56 -1.46 1.73 -6.45
CA VAL A 56 -1.95 0.74 -5.47
C VAL A 56 -3.24 0.09 -5.98
N ILE A 57 -3.19 -1.23 -6.15
CA ILE A 57 -4.30 -2.04 -6.66
C ILE A 57 -5.00 -2.70 -5.46
N TYR A 58 -6.31 -2.44 -5.29
CA TYR A 58 -7.11 -2.86 -4.14
C TYR A 58 -8.17 -3.93 -4.47
N SER A 59 -8.12 -4.55 -5.64
CA SER A 59 -9.16 -5.49 -6.11
C SER A 59 -9.38 -6.62 -5.09
N ASP A 60 -10.57 -6.70 -4.50
CA ASP A 60 -10.90 -7.66 -3.43
C ASP A 60 -9.96 -7.63 -2.21
N CYS A 61 -9.31 -6.50 -1.95
CA CYS A 61 -8.52 -6.30 -0.75
C CYS A 61 -9.42 -6.04 0.46
N VAL A 62 -9.14 -6.74 1.56
CA VAL A 62 -9.82 -6.55 2.84
C VAL A 62 -8.81 -6.08 3.88
N ILE A 63 -9.16 -5.05 4.63
CA ILE A 63 -8.38 -4.56 5.77
C ILE A 63 -9.28 -4.67 6.99
N SER A 64 -8.81 -5.36 8.02
CA SER A 64 -9.58 -5.53 9.25
C SER A 64 -9.80 -4.17 9.94
N PRO A 65 -10.94 -3.97 10.63
CA PRO A 65 -11.24 -2.71 11.31
C PRO A 65 -10.15 -2.25 12.29
N GLU A 66 -9.55 -3.19 13.04
CA GLU A 66 -8.47 -2.93 13.99
C GLU A 66 -7.13 -2.56 13.34
N ALA A 67 -6.88 -3.00 12.10
CA ALA A 67 -5.65 -2.71 11.39
C ALA A 67 -5.69 -1.38 10.60
N TRP A 68 -6.87 -0.81 10.41
CA TRP A 68 -7.08 0.35 9.53
C TRP A 68 -6.29 1.59 9.91
N ASP A 69 -6.25 1.93 11.20
CA ASP A 69 -5.51 3.11 11.69
C ASP A 69 -4.02 2.98 11.37
N ARG A 70 -3.45 1.80 11.66
CA ARG A 70 -2.05 1.52 11.39
C ARG A 70 -1.74 1.48 9.89
N PHE A 71 -2.63 0.89 9.10
CA PHE A 71 -2.49 0.84 7.65
C PHE A 71 -2.48 2.25 7.04
N ALA A 72 -3.42 3.11 7.46
CA ALA A 72 -3.50 4.49 7.00
C ALA A 72 -2.27 5.31 7.42
N GLU A 73 -1.84 5.17 8.68
CA GLU A 73 -0.65 5.83 9.21
C GLU A 73 0.61 5.46 8.40
N ARG A 74 0.90 4.17 8.24
CA ARG A 74 2.09 3.71 7.50
C ARG A 74 2.05 4.13 6.04
N GLY A 75 0.89 4.04 5.39
CA GLY A 75 0.71 4.53 4.02
C GLY A 75 0.94 6.04 3.87
N LYS A 76 0.50 6.85 4.85
CA LYS A 76 0.76 8.30 4.90
C LYS A 76 2.25 8.59 5.08
N MET A 77 2.93 7.86 5.97
CA MET A 77 4.37 8.04 6.20
C MET A 77 5.21 7.68 4.98
N ALA A 78 4.88 6.59 4.28
CA ALA A 78 5.54 6.22 3.02
C ALA A 78 5.39 7.32 1.96
N ASN A 79 4.18 7.89 1.84
CA ASN A 79 3.93 9.01 0.92
C ASN A 79 4.73 10.27 1.29
N LEU A 80 4.78 10.64 2.57
CA LEU A 80 5.52 11.84 2.99
C LEU A 80 7.04 11.70 2.77
N LYS A 81 7.59 10.49 2.92
CA LYS A 81 9.03 10.25 2.77
C LYS A 81 9.47 10.06 1.32
N HIS A 82 8.67 9.36 0.52
CA HIS A 82 9.09 8.85 -0.79
C HIS A 82 8.07 9.08 -1.91
N GLY A 83 6.88 9.61 -1.61
CA GLY A 83 5.80 9.73 -2.60
C GLY A 83 5.89 10.99 -3.44
N LEU A 84 5.72 10.85 -4.76
CA LEU A 84 5.45 11.94 -5.70
C LEU A 84 3.95 12.14 -5.96
N GLY A 85 3.14 11.14 -5.60
CA GLY A 85 1.69 11.10 -5.75
C GLY A 85 1.20 9.65 -5.63
N THR A 86 -0.09 9.45 -5.38
CA THR A 86 -0.68 8.10 -5.29
C THR A 86 -1.92 7.96 -6.17
N VAL A 87 -1.96 6.93 -7.01
CA VAL A 87 -3.14 6.45 -7.74
C VAL A 87 -3.62 5.15 -7.08
N ARG A 88 -4.94 5.04 -6.91
CA ARG A 88 -5.58 3.84 -6.33
C ARG A 88 -6.57 3.24 -7.32
N VAL A 89 -6.45 1.95 -7.59
CA VAL A 89 -7.27 1.20 -8.55
C VAL A 89 -8.04 0.10 -7.83
N GLY A 90 -9.25 -0.23 -8.29
CA GLY A 90 -10.00 -1.40 -7.82
C GLY A 90 -10.55 -1.30 -6.40
N ALA A 91 -10.42 -0.15 -5.74
CA ALA A 91 -10.96 0.01 -4.38
C ALA A 91 -12.49 -0.06 -4.37
N SER A 92 -13.05 -0.92 -3.51
CA SER A 92 -14.49 -0.98 -3.24
C SER A 92 -15.02 0.40 -2.84
N SER A 93 -16.33 0.66 -2.97
CA SER A 93 -16.93 1.93 -2.51
C SER A 93 -16.63 2.17 -1.02
N GLN A 94 -16.81 1.14 -0.18
CA GLN A 94 -16.53 1.20 1.27
C GLN A 94 -15.06 1.53 1.56
N THR A 95 -14.12 0.88 0.87
CA THR A 95 -12.69 1.16 1.01
C THR A 95 -12.35 2.57 0.54
N ARG A 96 -12.94 3.03 -0.57
CA ARG A 96 -12.76 4.40 -1.09
C ARG A 96 -13.25 5.46 -0.11
N ASP A 97 -14.45 5.29 0.44
CA ASP A 97 -15.05 6.26 1.37
C ASP A 97 -14.23 6.35 2.66
N THR A 98 -13.77 5.21 3.19
CA THR A 98 -12.91 5.16 4.38
C THR A 98 -11.56 5.85 4.13
N ILE A 99 -10.93 5.59 2.99
CA ILE A 99 -9.65 6.23 2.61
C ILE A 99 -9.84 7.74 2.47
N ARG A 100 -10.93 8.19 1.81
CA ARG A 100 -11.20 9.62 1.61
C ARG A 100 -11.41 10.34 2.93
N GLN A 101 -12.30 9.82 3.78
CA GLN A 101 -12.61 10.44 5.07
C GLN A 101 -11.35 10.63 5.93
N ARG A 102 -10.41 9.69 5.85
CA ARG A 102 -9.18 9.71 6.64
C ARG A 102 -8.03 10.50 6.00
N ALA A 103 -8.11 10.79 4.70
CA ALA A 103 -7.14 11.63 4.00
C ALA A 103 -7.41 13.14 4.22
N GLU A 104 -8.65 13.50 4.54
CA GLU A 104 -9.08 14.88 4.80
C GLU A 104 -8.84 15.34 6.25
N LEU A 105 -8.35 14.45 7.12
CA LEU A 105 -7.97 14.70 8.53
C LEU A 105 -6.45 14.93 8.68
#